data_AF-A0A7C0WI98-F1
#
_entry.id   AF-A0A7C0WI98-F1
#
_cell.length_a   1.000
_cell.length_b   1.000
_cell.length_c   1.000
_cell.angle_alpha   90.00
_cell.angle_beta   90.00
_cell.angle_gamma   90.00
#
_symmetry.space_group_name_H-M   'P 1'
#
loop_
_entity.id
_entity.type
_entity.pdbx_description
1 polymer ?
#
loop_
_entity_poly.entity_id
_entity_poly.type
_entity_poly.pdbx_seq_one_letter_code
_entity_poly.pdbx_strand_id
1 'polypeptide(L)' 'MPKLIERILLIISDVATINLSFFFWVQLREELGYSSFLTLTDLSVASGFLCLAWLLLFLFFGLYRSWYAQ' A
#
# COMPACT_ATOMS: atom_id res chain seq x y z
N MET A 1 8.62 -18.78 -11.83
CA MET A 1 8.70 -17.76 -12.89
C MET A 1 10.12 -17.17 -12.89
N PRO A 2 10.54 -16.32 -13.85
CA PRO A 2 11.77 -15.56 -13.67
C PRO A 2 11.69 -14.83 -12.32
N LYS A 3 12.69 -15.02 -11.45
CA LYS A 3 12.67 -14.46 -10.08
C LYS A 3 12.40 -12.96 -10.07
N LEU A 4 12.84 -12.23 -11.10
CA LEU A 4 12.58 -10.80 -11.27
C LEU A 4 11.08 -10.48 -11.44
N ILE A 5 10.33 -11.29 -12.19
CA ILE A 5 8.89 -11.11 -12.40
C ILE A 5 8.12 -11.32 -11.09
N GLU A 6 8.49 -12.33 -10.30
CA GLU A 6 7.88 -12.57 -8.98
C GLU A 6 8.07 -11.36 -8.05
N ARG A 7 9.25 -10.75 -8.06
CA ARG A 7 9.54 -9.55 -7.25
C ARG A 7 8.71 -8.35 -7.67
N ILE A 8 8.60 -8.10 -8.97
CA ILE A 8 7.79 -6.98 -9.51
C ILE A 8 6.31 -7.20 -9.16
N LEU A 9 5.79 -8.42 -9.37
CA LEU A 9 4.40 -8.75 -9.04
C LEU A 9 4.11 -8.58 -7.55
N LEU A 10 5.07 -8.93 -6.68
CA LEU A 10 4.92 -8.73 -5.23
C LEU A 10 4.79 -7.25 -4.88
N ILE A 11 5.69 -6.40 -5.39
CA ILE A 11 5.63 -4.96 -5.15
C ILE A 11 4.32 -4.36 -5.70
N ILE A 12 3.93 -4.73 -6.92
CA ILE A 12 2.68 -4.23 -7.53
C ILE A 12 1.48 -4.66 -6.70
N SER A 13 1.46 -5.92 -6.24
CA SER A 13 0.39 -6.43 -5.38
C SER A 13 0.31 -5.64 -4.08
N ASP A 14 1.44 -5.40 -3.41
CA ASP A 14 1.48 -4.63 -2.16
C ASP A 14 0.95 -3.21 -2.38
N VAL A 15 1.46 -2.50 -3.40
CA VAL A 15 1.02 -1.14 -3.74
C VAL A 15 -0.48 -1.13 -4.02
N ALA A 16 -1.00 -2.07 -4.80
CA ALA A 16 -2.42 -2.17 -5.11
C ALA A 16 -3.24 -2.43 -3.84
N THR A 17 -2.86 -3.41 -3.02
CA THR A 17 -3.57 -3.76 -1.79
C THR A 17 -3.60 -2.60 -0.80
N ILE A 18 -2.49 -1.89 -0.63
CA ILE A 18 -2.43 -0.75 0.29
C ILE A 18 -3.35 0.38 -0.16
N ASN A 19 -3.25 0.80 -1.43
CA ASN A 19 -4.06 1.89 -1.96
C ASN A 19 -5.55 1.53 -1.93
N LEU A 20 -5.91 0.31 -2.36
CA LEU A 20 -7.31 -0.15 -2.31
C LEU A 20 -7.83 -0.20 -0.87
N SER A 21 -7.04 -0.69 0.08
CA SER A 21 -7.43 -0.73 1.50
C SER A 21 -7.62 0.68 2.07
N PHE A 22 -6.75 1.62 1.68
CA PHE A 22 -6.87 3.02 2.09
C PHE A 22 -8.15 3.66 1.54
N PHE A 23 -8.43 3.54 0.25
CA PHE A 23 -9.65 4.08 -0.34
C PHE A 23 -10.92 3.42 0.24
N PHE A 24 -10.90 2.11 0.46
CA PHE A 24 -12.00 1.42 1.12
C PHE A 24 -12.22 1.93 2.55
N TRP A 25 -11.15 2.17 3.31
CA TRP A 25 -11.24 2.77 4.64
C TRP A 25 -11.79 4.20 4.62
N VAL A 26 -11.37 5.02 3.65
CA VAL A 26 -11.92 6.37 3.46
C VAL A 26 -13.43 6.31 3.19
N GLN A 27 -13.86 5.45 2.26
CA GLN A 27 -15.27 5.26 1.94
C GLN A 27 -16.07 4.78 3.17
N LEU A 28 -15.56 3.81 3.91
CA LEU A 28 -16.21 3.30 5.12
C LEU A 28 -16.32 4.38 6.20
N ARG A 29 -15.34 5.28 6.31
CA ARG A 29 -15.41 6.43 7.22
C ARG A 29 -16.47 7.43 6.82
N GLU A 30 -16.64 7.68 5.52
CA GLU A 30 -17.68 8.58 5.02
C GLU A 30 -19.08 8.03 5.36
N GLU A 31 -19.33 6.74 5.13
CA GLU A 31 -20.59 6.06 5.46
C GLU A 31 -20.90 6.08 6.97
N LEU A 32 -19.87 6.02 7.82
CA LEU A 32 -20.01 6.10 9.28
C LEU A 32 -20.14 7.54 9.80
N GLY A 33 -20.15 8.55 8.93
CA GLY A 33 -20.24 9.96 9.31
C GLY A 33 -18.95 10.55 9.89
N TYR A 34 -17.83 9.85 9.79
CA TYR A 34 -16.50 10.36 10.16
C TYR A 34 -15.84 11.12 9.01
N SER A 35 -16.61 11.95 8.29
CA SER A 35 -16.10 12.70 7.16
C SER A 35 -15.25 13.88 7.64
N SER A 36 -14.13 14.09 6.95
CA SER A 36 -13.28 15.25 7.08
C SER A 36 -13.20 15.91 5.72
N PHE A 37 -13.18 17.24 5.65
CA PHE A 37 -13.00 17.99 4.41
C PHE A 37 -11.58 17.80 3.88
N LEU A 38 -11.32 16.65 3.26
CA LEU A 38 -10.06 16.33 2.60
C LEU A 38 -10.25 16.51 1.10
N THR A 39 -9.32 17.22 0.48
CA THR A 39 -9.28 17.29 -0.98
C THR A 39 -8.74 15.98 -1.55
N LEU A 40 -9.01 15.74 -2.84
CA LEU A 40 -8.45 14.59 -3.54
C LEU A 40 -6.91 14.59 -3.52
N THR A 41 -6.30 15.79 -3.47
CA THR A 41 -4.85 15.96 -3.30
C THR A 41 -4.39 15.45 -1.93
N ASP A 42 -5.09 15.79 -0.86
CA ASP A 42 -4.75 15.36 0.51
C ASP A 42 -4.83 13.83 0.63
N LEU A 43 -5.89 13.23 0.08
CA LEU A 43 -6.07 11.78 0.03
C LEU A 43 -4.95 11.08 -0.75
N SER A 44 -4.56 11.64 -1.90
CA SER A 44 -3.50 11.09 -2.73
C SER A 44 -2.14 11.15 -2.03
N VAL A 45 -1.84 12.27 -1.37
CA VAL A 45 -0.60 12.45 -0.59
C VAL A 45 -0.58 11.49 0.60
N ALA A 46 -1.67 11.38 1.35
CA ALA A 46 -1.79 10.45 2.48
C ALA A 46 -1.60 9.00 2.05
N SER A 47 -2.24 8.58 0.95
CA SER A 47 -2.09 7.22 0.39
C SER A 47 -0.65 6.95 -0.03
N GLY A 48 0.02 7.94 -0.65
CA GLY A 48 1.42 7.85 -1.03
C GLY A 48 2.35 7.65 0.17
N PHE A 49 2.18 8.44 1.24
CA PHE A 49 2.96 8.28 2.47
C PHE A 49 2.72 6.93 3.14
N LEU A 50 1.47 6.48 3.18
CA LEU A 50 1.11 5.20 3.79
C LEU A 50 1.72 4.03 3.00
N CYS A 51 1.66 4.09 1.66
CA CYS A 51 2.31 3.12 0.78
C CYS A 51 3.83 3.09 0.96
N LEU A 52 4.48 4.25 1.05
CA LEU A 52 5.93 4.34 1.28
C LEU A 52 6.32 3.76 2.64
N ALA A 53 5.61 4.13 3.71
CA ALA A 53 5.86 3.60 5.05
C ALA A 53 5.74 2.08 5.07
N TRP A 54 4.74 1.53 4.38
CA TRP A 54 4.50 0.10 4.32
C TRP A 54 5.57 -0.66 3.51
N LEU A 55 6.00 -0.10 2.37
CA LEU A 55 7.11 -0.66 1.58
C LEU A 55 8.41 -0.67 2.40
N LEU A 56 8.70 0.41 3.14
CA LEU A 56 9.86 0.45 4.03
C LEU A 56 9.76 -0.60 5.12
N LEU A 57 8.60 -0.78 5.75
CA LEU A 57 8.39 -1.84 6.74
C LEU A 57 8.66 -3.22 6.15
N PHE A 58 8.09 -3.56 4.99
CA PHE A 58 8.34 -4.85 4.37
C PHE A 58 9.81 -5.06 3.96
N LEU A 59 10.48 -4.00 3.53
CA LEU A 59 11.91 -4.01 3.21
C LEU A 59 12.77 -4.28 4.45
N PHE A 60 12.55 -3.54 5.54
CA PHE A 60 13.37 -3.64 6.76
C PHE A 60 13.09 -4.90 7.58
N PHE A 61 11.84 -5.36 7.61
CA PHE A 61 11.47 -6.58 8.32
C PHE A 61 11.71 -7.86 7.50
N GLY A 62 12.31 -7.76 6.32
CA GLY A 62 12.73 -8.91 5.52
C GLY A 62 11.55 -9.80 5.07
N LEU A 63 10.35 -9.22 4.99
CA LEU A 63 9.12 -9.92 4.64
C LEU A 63 9.07 -10.28 3.14
N TYR A 64 9.90 -9.64 2.32
CA TYR A 64 10.29 -10.12 1.00
C TYR A 64 11.25 -11.32 1.07
N ARG A 65 10.91 -12.35 1.86
CA ARG A 65 11.73 -13.58 2.01
C ARG A 65 12.05 -14.26 0.67
N SER A 66 11.16 -14.12 -0.32
CA SER A 66 11.38 -14.61 -1.69
C SER A 66 12.59 -13.97 -2.38
N TRP A 67 13.09 -12.84 -1.90
CA TRP A 67 14.30 -12.22 -2.44
C TRP A 67 15.57 -12.95 -2.00
N TYR A 68 15.54 -13.61 -0.85
CA TYR A 68 16.67 -14.32 -0.23
C TYR A 68 16.59 -15.84 -0.39
N ALA A 69 15.45 -16.38 -0.82
CA ALA A 69 15.33 -17.78 -1.22
C ALA A 69 16.07 -17.99 -2.56
N GLN A 70 17.34 -18.38 -2.47
CA GLN A 70 18.18 -18.72 -3.60
C GLN A 70 17.89 -20.13 -4.10
#